data_AF-K2QYW9-F1
#
_entry.id   AF-K2QYW9-F1
#
_cell.length_a   1.000
_cell.length_b   1.000
_cell.length_c   1.000
_cell.angle_alpha   90.00
_cell.angle_beta   90.00
_cell.angle_gamma   90.00
#
_symmetry.space_group_name_H-M   'P 1'
#
loop_
_entity.id
_entity.type
_entity.pdbx_description
1 polymer ?
#
loop_
_entity_poly.entity_id
_entity_poly.type
_entity_poly.pdbx_seq_one_letter_code
_entity_poly.pdbx_strand_id
1 'polypeptide(L)'
;MSQYKPSAVRALIKLLYFDDYSPEDDLEIPEMLQFHLEVYAFAKFIMAAVLAKKSREKIMKILKQAWEEALPVLPATLDDLYDTTNVPDLLDLEHDLLEFALKHQDTILEGQILAEMM
;
A
#
# COMPACT_ATOMS: atom_id res chain seq x y z
N MET A 1 23.92 -4.09 -8.37
CA MET A 1 22.76 -3.18 -8.55
C MET A 1 22.41 -2.60 -7.19
N SER A 2 22.04 -1.33 -7.10
CA SER A 2 21.62 -0.69 -5.83
C SER A 2 20.56 -1.54 -5.14
N GLN A 3 20.71 -1.77 -3.84
CA GLN A 3 19.72 -2.49 -3.01
C GLN A 3 18.39 -1.72 -2.89
N TYR A 4 18.35 -0.47 -3.36
CA TYR A 4 17.20 0.42 -3.22
C TYR A 4 16.65 0.84 -4.57
N LYS A 5 15.31 0.84 -4.67
CA LYS A 5 14.60 1.44 -5.80
C LYS A 5 14.81 2.97 -5.77
N PRO A 6 15.25 3.58 -6.89
CA PRO A 6 15.48 5.04 -6.95
C PRO A 6 14.25 5.87 -6.57
N SER A 7 13.05 5.37 -6.86
CA SER A 7 11.76 5.96 -6.49
C SER A 7 11.63 6.16 -4.97
N ALA A 8 12.01 5.16 -4.16
CA ALA A 8 11.94 5.23 -2.71
C ALA A 8 12.96 6.23 -2.11
N VAL A 9 14.16 6.29 -2.69
CA VAL A 9 15.16 7.29 -2.30
C VAL A 9 14.68 8.70 -2.63
N ARG A 10 14.07 8.89 -3.81
CA ARG A 10 13.46 10.18 -4.19
C ARG A 10 12.31 10.57 -3.25
N ALA A 11 11.49 9.62 -2.82
CA ALA A 11 10.43 9.87 -1.84
C ALA A 11 11.00 10.39 -0.50
N LEU A 12 12.09 9.80 -0.01
CA LEU A 12 12.79 10.31 1.18
C LEU A 12 13.31 11.73 0.96
N ILE A 13 13.96 12.01 -0.16
CA ILE A 13 14.47 13.34 -0.49
C ILE A 13 13.32 14.35 -0.50
N LYS A 14 12.22 14.06 -1.23
CA LYS A 14 11.04 14.94 -1.29
C LYS A 14 10.48 15.21 0.10
N LEU A 15 10.34 14.17 0.93
CA LEU A 15 9.87 14.33 2.31
C LEU A 15 10.75 15.32 3.10
N LEU A 16 12.08 15.22 3.00
CA LEU A 16 12.99 16.11 3.73
C LEU A 16 12.91 17.58 3.29
N TYR A 17 12.61 17.83 2.01
CA TYR A 17 12.52 19.19 1.47
C TYR A 17 11.13 19.81 1.58
N PHE A 18 10.07 19.01 1.47
CA PHE A 18 8.70 19.49 1.30
C PHE A 18 7.73 19.00 2.38
N ASP A 19 8.22 18.22 3.35
CA ASP A 19 7.40 17.53 4.37
C ASP A 19 6.32 16.60 3.76
N ASP A 20 6.43 16.29 2.47
CA ASP A 20 5.61 15.32 1.77
C ASP A 20 6.33 14.69 0.58
N TYR A 21 5.75 13.61 0.07
CA TYR A 21 6.15 13.02 -1.19
C TYR A 21 4.96 12.46 -1.96
N SER A 22 5.10 12.42 -3.27
CA SER A 22 4.17 11.80 -4.21
C SER A 22 4.97 11.11 -5.31
N PRO A 23 4.38 10.11 -5.99
CA PRO A 23 4.92 9.63 -7.26
C PRO A 23 5.08 10.80 -8.25
N GLU A 24 5.98 10.64 -9.21
CA GLU A 24 6.25 11.67 -10.24
C GLU A 24 5.24 11.62 -11.39
N ASP A 25 4.65 10.44 -11.60
CA ASP A 25 3.70 10.17 -12.67
C ASP A 25 2.28 10.02 -12.11
N ASP A 26 1.29 10.26 -12.97
CA ASP A 26 -0.12 9.94 -12.69
C ASP A 26 -0.29 8.41 -12.78
N LEU A 27 -0.11 7.74 -11.64
CA LEU A 27 -0.21 6.28 -11.52
C LEU A 27 -1.65 5.82 -11.31
N GLU A 28 -1.99 4.65 -11.85
CA GLU A 28 -3.23 3.96 -11.48
C GLU A 28 -3.17 3.47 -10.02
N ILE A 29 -4.33 3.20 -9.41
CA ILE A 29 -4.40 2.85 -7.97
C ILE A 29 -3.50 1.66 -7.58
N PRO A 30 -3.45 0.53 -8.32
CA PRO A 30 -2.56 -0.58 -8.00
C PRO A 30 -1.08 -0.15 -8.02
N GLU A 31 -0.67 0.61 -9.03
CA GLU A 31 0.70 1.11 -9.16
C GLU A 31 1.05 2.12 -8.07
N MET A 32 0.09 2.96 -7.68
CA MET A 32 0.24 3.92 -6.60
C MET A 32 0.41 3.23 -5.24
N LEU A 33 -0.39 2.19 -4.97
CA LEU A 33 -0.26 1.35 -3.79
C LEU A 33 1.10 0.64 -3.74
N GLN A 34 1.52 0.05 -4.85
CA GLN A 34 2.83 -0.60 -4.98
C GLN A 34 3.98 0.39 -4.73
N PHE A 35 3.91 1.60 -5.30
CA PHE A 35 4.89 2.65 -5.04
C PHE A 35 5.00 2.99 -3.55
N HIS A 36 3.87 3.20 -2.87
CA HIS A 36 3.90 3.53 -1.44
C HIS A 36 4.36 2.36 -0.57
N LEU A 37 4.05 1.13 -0.96
CA LEU A 37 4.56 -0.07 -0.30
C LEU A 37 6.09 -0.16 -0.40
N GLU A 38 6.66 0.11 -1.57
CA GLU A 38 8.12 0.13 -1.76
C GLU A 38 8.79 1.21 -0.92
N VAL A 39 8.16 2.38 -0.80
CA VAL A 39 8.63 3.46 0.07
C VAL A 39 8.55 3.03 1.54
N TYR A 40 7.49 2.34 1.95
CA TYR A 40 7.33 1.81 3.31
C TYR A 40 8.41 0.79 3.64
N ALA A 41 8.62 -0.22 2.78
CA ALA A 41 9.64 -1.24 2.97
C ALA A 41 11.04 -0.64 3.04
N PHE A 42 11.35 0.30 2.15
CA PHE A 42 12.60 1.06 2.18
C PHE A 42 12.76 1.82 3.51
N ALA A 43 11.73 2.54 3.94
CA ALA A 43 11.75 3.34 5.16
C ALA A 43 11.98 2.49 6.41
N LYS A 44 11.35 1.30 6.49
CA LYS A 44 11.57 0.34 7.59
C LYS A 44 13.00 -0.18 7.58
N PHE A 45 13.54 -0.52 6.41
CA PHE A 45 14.93 -0.97 6.27
C PHE A 45 15.95 0.07 6.74
N ILE A 46 15.79 1.35 6.37
CA ILE A 46 16.71 2.42 6.79
C ILE A 46 16.34 3.08 8.13
N MET A 47 15.36 2.53 8.86
CA MET A 47 14.87 3.06 10.14
C MET A 47 14.35 4.51 10.08
N ALA A 48 13.83 4.95 8.93
CA ALA A 48 13.25 6.27 8.73
C ALA A 48 11.78 6.31 9.21
N ALA A 49 11.57 6.43 10.52
CA ALA A 49 10.24 6.33 11.15
C ALA A 49 9.18 7.28 10.56
N VAL A 50 9.55 8.53 10.24
CA VAL A 50 8.61 9.51 9.66
C VAL A 50 8.15 9.08 8.26
N LEU A 51 9.08 8.58 7.44
CA LEU A 51 8.76 8.10 6.09
C LEU A 51 7.93 6.82 6.14
N ALA A 52 8.22 5.91 7.06
CA ALA A 52 7.45 4.69 7.28
C ALA A 52 6.01 5.01 7.73
N LYS A 53 5.84 5.96 8.67
CA LYS A 53 4.52 6.40 9.10
C LYS A 53 3.73 7.01 7.93
N LYS A 54 4.34 7.93 7.19
CA LYS A 54 3.67 8.65 6.09
C LYS A 54 3.34 7.75 4.89
N SER A 55 4.18 6.75 4.59
CA SER A 55 3.87 5.75 3.56
C SER A 55 2.71 4.86 3.95
N ARG A 56 2.72 4.34 5.18
CA ARG A 56 1.58 3.58 5.75
C ARG A 56 0.27 4.37 5.69
N GLU A 57 0.27 5.63 6.12
CA GLU A 57 -0.92 6.51 6.05
C GLU A 57 -1.44 6.68 4.61
N LYS A 58 -0.54 6.85 3.63
CA LYS A 58 -0.93 6.97 2.21
C LYS A 58 -1.51 5.67 1.65
N ILE A 59 -0.93 4.51 1.98
CA ILE A 59 -1.45 3.19 1.58
C ILE A 59 -2.89 3.03 2.07
N MET A 60 -3.13 3.24 3.37
CA MET A 60 -4.46 3.06 3.95
C MET A 60 -5.48 4.07 3.41
N LYS A 61 -5.06 5.30 3.14
CA LYS A 61 -5.92 6.31 2.52
C LYS A 61 -6.34 5.90 1.11
N ILE A 62 -5.40 5.43 0.28
CA ILE A 62 -5.68 5.00 -1.10
C ILE A 62 -6.58 3.76 -1.10
N LEU A 63 -6.29 2.76 -0.25
CA LEU A 63 -7.12 1.56 -0.11
C LEU A 63 -8.55 1.90 0.28
N LYS A 64 -8.72 2.78 1.27
CA LYS A 64 -10.05 3.21 1.70
C LYS A 64 -10.81 3.92 0.59
N GLN A 65 -10.17 4.85 -0.12
CA GLN A 65 -10.80 5.56 -1.24
C GLN A 65 -11.21 4.58 -2.35
N ALA A 66 -10.29 3.71 -2.75
CA ALA A 66 -10.50 2.74 -3.80
C ALA A 66 -11.59 1.70 -3.44
N TRP A 67 -11.74 1.39 -2.15
CA TRP A 67 -12.86 0.59 -1.63
C TRP A 67 -14.19 1.34 -1.67
N GLU A 68 -14.23 2.60 -1.25
CA GLU A 68 -15.44 3.44 -1.32
C GLU A 68 -15.93 3.66 -2.75
N GLU A 69 -15.01 3.67 -3.73
CA GLU A 69 -15.29 3.73 -5.17
C GLU A 69 -15.67 2.35 -5.77
N ALA A 70 -15.70 1.28 -4.96
CA ALA A 70 -16.05 -0.09 -5.35
C ALA A 70 -15.25 -0.60 -6.57
N LEU A 71 -13.95 -0.30 -6.62
CA LEU A 71 -13.13 -0.67 -7.76
C LEU A 71 -12.98 -2.20 -7.89
N PRO A 72 -13.26 -2.80 -9.05
CA PRO A 72 -13.25 -4.27 -9.23
C PRO A 72 -11.89 -4.93 -8.97
N VAL A 73 -10.79 -4.19 -9.14
CA VAL A 73 -9.40 -4.68 -9.01
C VAL A 73 -8.92 -4.78 -7.56
N LEU A 74 -9.71 -4.25 -6.62
CA LEU A 74 -9.24 -4.03 -5.26
C LEU A 74 -8.98 -5.32 -4.45
N PRO A 75 -9.80 -6.40 -4.55
CA PRO A 75 -9.54 -7.63 -3.81
C PRO A 75 -8.20 -8.27 -4.20
N ALA A 76 -7.88 -8.33 -5.49
CA ALA A 76 -6.60 -8.85 -5.98
C ALA A 76 -5.42 -7.96 -5.54
N THR A 77 -5.61 -6.64 -5.59
CA THR A 77 -4.59 -5.68 -5.14
C THR A 77 -4.31 -5.80 -3.65
N LEU A 78 -5.33 -6.09 -2.82
CA LEU A 78 -5.17 -6.29 -1.39
C LEU A 78 -4.39 -7.57 -1.07
N ASP A 79 -4.64 -8.64 -1.82
CA ASP A 79 -3.93 -9.92 -1.69
C ASP A 79 -2.44 -9.76 -2.07
N ASP A 80 -2.16 -9.11 -3.20
CA ASP A 80 -0.79 -8.82 -3.66
C ASP A 80 -0.01 -7.97 -2.64
N LEU A 81 -0.69 -6.97 -2.04
CA LEU A 81 -0.10 -6.15 -0.98
C LEU A 81 0.21 -6.98 0.26
N TYR A 82 -0.72 -7.84 0.68
CA TYR A 82 -0.55 -8.71 1.85
C TYR A 82 0.66 -9.64 1.68
N ASP A 83 0.73 -10.35 0.55
CA ASP A 83 1.83 -11.26 0.22
C ASP A 83 3.20 -10.56 0.19
N THR A 84 3.23 -9.33 -0.33
CA THR A 84 4.46 -8.52 -0.38
C THR A 84 4.85 -7.98 1.01
N THR A 85 3.87 -7.81 1.92
CA THR A 85 4.08 -7.33 3.29
C THR A 85 4.32 -8.42 4.33
N ASN A 86 4.18 -9.70 3.98
CA ASN A 86 4.38 -10.84 4.88
C ASN A 86 5.87 -11.13 5.14
N VAL A 87 6.57 -10.12 5.65
CA VAL A 87 7.99 -10.13 6.01
C VAL A 87 8.10 -9.60 7.44
N PRO A 88 8.95 -10.18 8.32
CA PRO A 88 9.00 -9.83 9.75
C PRO A 88 9.14 -8.34 10.07
N ASP A 89 9.65 -7.54 9.14
CA ASP A 89 9.90 -6.11 9.34
C ASP A 89 8.69 -5.21 9.01
N LEU A 90 7.56 -5.75 8.52
CA LEU A 90 6.40 -4.99 8.03
C LEU A 90 5.09 -5.25 8.81
N LEU A 91 5.18 -5.87 9.99
CA LEU A 91 4.04 -6.30 10.83
C LEU A 91 2.99 -5.21 11.08
N ASP A 92 3.41 -3.95 11.22
CA ASP A 92 2.49 -2.84 11.47
C ASP A 92 1.51 -2.61 10.31
N LEU A 93 1.99 -2.78 9.07
CA LEU A 93 1.18 -2.62 7.86
C LEU A 93 0.35 -3.89 7.62
N GLU A 94 0.94 -5.07 7.83
CA GLU A 94 0.20 -6.34 7.77
C GLU A 94 -1.04 -6.32 8.68
N HIS A 95 -0.89 -5.84 9.91
CA HIS A 95 -2.00 -5.72 10.86
C HIS A 95 -3.11 -4.79 10.34
N ASP A 96 -2.75 -3.62 9.79
CA ASP A 96 -3.75 -2.69 9.22
C ASP A 96 -4.50 -3.29 8.03
N LEU A 97 -3.79 -4.03 7.16
CA LEU A 97 -4.39 -4.68 6.01
C LEU A 97 -5.36 -5.78 6.45
N LEU A 98 -5.00 -6.55 7.48
CA LEU A 98 -5.89 -7.57 8.07
C LEU A 98 -7.12 -6.94 8.73
N GLU A 99 -6.95 -5.88 9.53
CA GLU A 99 -8.09 -5.18 10.14
C GLU A 99 -9.02 -4.60 9.06
N PHE A 100 -8.44 -4.04 8.00
CA PHE A 100 -9.20 -3.53 6.87
C PHE A 100 -9.97 -4.64 6.16
N ALA A 101 -9.33 -5.77 5.85
CA ALA A 101 -9.98 -6.93 5.23
C ALA A 101 -11.13 -7.47 6.09
N LEU A 102 -10.91 -7.64 7.40
CA LEU A 102 -11.92 -8.13 8.35
C LEU A 102 -13.12 -7.20 8.44
N LYS A 103 -12.89 -5.88 8.47
CA LYS A 103 -13.96 -4.88 8.50
C LYS A 103 -14.86 -4.94 7.25
N HIS A 104 -14.33 -5.40 6.13
CA HIS A 104 -15.01 -5.44 4.84
C HIS A 104 -15.33 -6.86 4.37
N GLN A 105 -15.21 -7.85 5.26
CA GLN A 105 -15.31 -9.28 4.95
C GLN A 105 -16.61 -9.67 4.23
N ASP A 106 -17.76 -9.16 4.67
CA ASP A 106 -19.06 -9.50 4.08
C ASP A 106 -19.15 -9.08 2.61
N THR A 107 -18.58 -7.93 2.27
CA THR A 107 -18.55 -7.39 0.90
C THR A 107 -17.51 -8.10 0.02
N ILE A 108 -16.39 -8.55 0.60
CA ILE A 108 -15.39 -9.38 -0.11
C ILE A 108 -16.00 -10.72 -0.51
N LEU A 109 -16.68 -11.39 0.43
CA LEU A 109 -17.30 -12.70 0.19
C LEU A 109 -18.43 -12.63 -0.84
N GLU A 110 -19.28 -11.60 -0.80
CA GLU A 110 -20.33 -11.40 -1.81
C GLU A 110 -19.75 -11.17 -3.23
N GLY A 111 -18.66 -10.40 -3.35
CA GLY A 111 -17.98 -10.16 -4.62
C GLY A 111 -17.35 -11.42 -5.23
N GLN A 112 -16.76 -12.29 -4.41
CA GLN A 112 -16.17 -13.55 -4.87
C GLN A 112 -17.23 -14.55 -5.35
N ILE A 113 -18.34 -14.69 -4.61
CA ILE A 113 -19.45 -15.58 -4.99
C ILE A 113 -20.06 -15.15 -6.34
N LEU A 114 -20.24 -13.84 -6.56
CA LEU A 114 -20.75 -13.32 -7.83
C LEU A 114 -19.79 -13.56 -9.00
N ALA A 115 -18.47 -13.50 -8.78
CA ALA A 115 -17.47 -13.76 -9.81
C ALA A 115 -17.39 -15.26 -10.20
N GLU A 116 -17.64 -16.18 -9.27
CA GLU A 116 -17.66 -17.63 -9.55
C GLU A 116 -18.96 -18.11 -10.23
N MET A 117 -20.03 -17.30 -10.19
CA MET A 117 -21.33 -17.62 -10.80
C MET A 117 -21.48 -17.13 -12.25
N MET A 118 -20.51 -16.38 -12.79
CA MET A 118 -20.46 -15.90 -14.18
C MET A 118 -19.50 -16.72 -15.04
#